data_AF-A0A359CKL5-F1
#
_entry.id   AF-A0A359CKL5-F1
#
_cell.length_a   1.000
_cell.length_b   1.000
_cell.length_c   1.000
_cell.angle_alpha   90.00
_cell.angle_beta   90.00
_cell.angle_gamma   90.00
#
_symmetry.space_group_name_H-M   'P 1'
#
loop_
_entity.id
_entity.type
_entity.pdbx_description
1 polymer ?
#
loop_
_entity_poly.entity_id
_entity_poly.type
_entity_poly.pdbx_seq_one_letter_code
_entity_poly.pdbx_strand_id
1 'polypeptide(L)'
;MRLSELQTGQRAYITKINGSGAFRKRILEMGFVRGQEVKSILNAPLKDPIKYGIMDYEVSLRRSEAVLVEISYLKEDTLRSESDLPEDDNKPPLPDVSHATPRHAVPLRKTDPKTIHVALVGNPNAGKTSIFNLASGSHEHVGNYGGVTVDLKEGTLKHKGYTFRLIDLPGTYSLSAYSPEELYVRKYIFEEKPDVIINVVSASAVERNLYLTT
;
A
#
# COMPACT_ATOMS: atom_id res chain seq x y z
N MET A 1 10.22 -2.11 24.22
CA MET A 1 9.19 -1.05 24.23
C MET A 1 8.39 -1.11 22.93
N ARG A 2 7.24 -0.44 22.81
CA ARG A 2 6.47 -0.41 21.56
C ARG A 2 6.90 0.74 20.66
N LEU A 3 6.78 0.58 19.34
CA LEU A 3 7.07 1.63 18.38
C LEU A 3 6.19 2.87 18.60
N SER A 4 4.92 2.68 19.00
CA SER A 4 4.00 3.76 19.37
C SER A 4 4.44 4.63 20.55
N GLU A 5 5.43 4.18 21.32
CA GLU A 5 5.98 4.88 22.49
C GLU A 5 7.25 5.66 22.17
N LEU A 6 7.79 5.52 20.95
CA LEU A 6 9.01 6.21 20.51
C LEU A 6 8.75 7.72 20.37
N GLN A 7 9.46 8.54 21.15
CA GLN A 7 9.22 9.98 21.14
C GLN A 7 9.80 10.61 19.87
N THR A 8 9.17 11.70 19.44
CA THR A 8 9.58 12.48 18.27
C THR A 8 11.07 12.82 18.32
N GLY A 9 11.79 12.55 17.23
CA GLY A 9 13.22 12.78 17.08
C GLY A 9 14.11 11.61 17.54
N GLN A 10 13.57 10.64 18.28
CA GLN A 10 14.32 9.48 18.76
C GLN A 10 14.44 8.40 17.68
N ARG A 11 15.48 7.57 17.85
CA ARG A 11 15.78 6.41 17.00
C ARG A 11 15.78 5.14 17.84
N ALA A 12 15.34 4.04 17.26
CA ALA A 12 15.38 2.72 17.87
C ALA A 12 15.51 1.65 16.79
N TYR A 13 15.76 0.42 17.20
CA TYR A 13 15.91 -0.74 16.33
C TYR A 13 14.71 -1.66 16.49
N ILE A 14 14.16 -2.14 15.37
CA ILE A 14 13.07 -3.13 15.39
C ILE A 14 13.59 -4.45 15.97
N THR A 15 12.93 -4.96 17.01
CA THR A 15 13.28 -6.25 17.62
C THR A 15 12.30 -7.34 17.19
N LYS A 16 11.00 -7.05 17.18
CA LYS A 16 9.95 -8.03 16.90
C LYS A 16 8.70 -7.37 16.31
N ILE A 17 7.94 -8.11 15.52
CA ILE A 17 6.64 -7.70 15.01
C ILE A 17 5.60 -8.69 15.53
N ASN A 18 4.78 -8.22 16.47
CA ASN A 18 3.71 -8.98 17.08
C ASN A 18 2.44 -8.80 16.24
N GLY A 19 2.31 -9.61 15.20
CA GLY A 19 1.10 -9.69 14.41
C GLY A 19 1.14 -10.93 13.53
N SER A 20 -0.02 -11.43 13.14
CA SER A 20 -0.15 -12.62 12.31
C SER A 20 -0.57 -12.28 10.88
N GLY A 21 -0.27 -13.19 9.96
CA GLY A 21 -0.73 -13.14 8.58
C GLY A 21 -0.44 -11.82 7.84
N ALA A 22 -1.51 -11.19 7.37
CA ALA A 22 -1.52 -10.03 6.49
C ALA A 22 -0.74 -8.82 7.03
N PHE A 23 -0.95 -8.48 8.30
CA PHE A 23 -0.31 -7.31 8.91
C PHE A 23 1.22 -7.46 8.93
N ARG A 24 1.71 -8.62 9.39
CA ARG A 24 3.15 -8.89 9.48
C ARG A 24 3.82 -8.83 8.12
N LYS A 25 3.19 -9.39 7.08
CA LYS A 25 3.71 -9.33 5.71
C LYS A 25 3.84 -7.89 5.22
N ARG A 26 2.80 -7.08 5.35
CA ARG A 26 2.80 -5.66 4.94
C ARG A 26 3.86 -4.84 5.69
N ILE A 27 3.98 -5.02 7.01
CA ILE A 27 4.98 -4.32 7.82
C ILE A 27 6.40 -4.67 7.37
N LEU A 28 6.67 -5.94 7.06
CA LEU A 28 7.95 -6.39 6.50
C LEU A 28 8.22 -5.79 5.11
N GLU A 29 7.23 -5.75 4.22
CA GLU A 29 7.33 -5.12 2.89
C GLU A 29 7.58 -3.60 2.98
N MET A 30 7.09 -2.95 4.04
CA MET A 30 7.41 -1.55 4.37
C MET A 30 8.77 -1.39 5.06
N GLY A 31 9.64 -2.39 5.04
CA GLY A 31 11.01 -2.30 5.55
C GLY A 31 11.15 -2.37 7.06
N PHE A 32 10.06 -2.55 7.82
CA PHE A 32 10.15 -2.83 9.25
C PHE A 32 10.59 -4.28 9.42
N VAL A 33 11.91 -4.50 9.43
CA VAL A 33 12.52 -5.81 9.61
C VAL A 33 13.37 -5.80 10.89
N ARG A 34 13.49 -6.94 11.55
CA ARG A 34 14.33 -7.06 12.77
C ARG A 34 15.74 -6.55 12.49
N GLY A 35 16.27 -5.71 13.38
CA GLY A 35 17.56 -5.05 13.24
C GLY A 35 17.54 -3.71 12.52
N GLN A 36 16.44 -3.35 11.84
CA GLN A 36 16.32 -2.09 11.12
C GLN A 36 16.22 -0.90 12.07
N GLU A 37 16.96 0.18 11.79
CA GLU A 37 16.79 1.46 12.49
C GLU A 37 15.52 2.16 12.01
N VAL A 38 14.73 2.65 12.96
CA VAL A 38 13.55 3.48 12.74
C VAL A 38 13.65 4.76 13.57
N LYS A 39 13.27 5.89 12.98
CA LYS A 39 13.23 7.21 13.62
C LYS A 39 11.79 7.70 13.74
N SER A 40 11.38 8.20 14.90
CA SER A 40 10.10 8.91 15.02
C SER A 40 10.24 10.33 14.49
N ILE A 41 9.42 10.73 13.50
CA ILE A 41 9.56 12.03 12.81
C ILE A 41 8.55 13.03 13.36
N LEU A 42 7.27 12.69 13.38
CA LEU A 42 6.17 13.57 13.78
C LEU A 42 5.01 12.76 14.32
N ASN A 43 4.49 13.16 15.49
CA ASN A 43 3.14 12.80 15.90
C ASN A 43 2.18 13.82 15.28
N ALA A 44 1.19 13.37 14.51
CA ALA A 44 0.11 14.23 14.04
C ALA A 44 -0.55 14.96 15.23
N PRO A 45 -1.19 16.13 15.02
CA PRO A 45 -1.80 16.93 16.10
C PRO A 45 -2.80 16.16 16.98
N LEU A 46 -3.33 15.02 16.50
CA LEU A 46 -4.23 14.11 17.22
C LEU A 46 -3.60 12.77 17.63
N LYS A 47 -2.27 12.63 17.55
CA LYS A 47 -1.48 11.43 17.93
C LYS A 47 -1.75 10.15 17.09
N ASP A 48 -2.50 10.26 15.99
CA ASP A 48 -2.76 9.20 15.02
C ASP A 48 -3.04 9.84 13.63
N PRO A 49 -2.44 9.36 12.52
CA PRO A 49 -1.32 8.41 12.42
C PRO A 49 0.02 9.02 12.86
N ILE A 50 1.00 8.14 13.13
CA ILE A 50 2.37 8.51 13.53
C ILE A 50 3.31 8.33 12.34
N LYS A 51 4.18 9.31 12.09
CA LYS A 51 5.19 9.24 11.03
C LYS A 51 6.52 8.72 11.54
N TYR A 52 7.05 7.71 10.86
CA TYR A 52 8.34 7.11 11.11
C TYR A 52 9.23 7.23 9.88
N GLY A 53 10.51 7.52 10.10
CA GLY A 53 11.57 7.37 9.10
C GLY A 53 12.13 5.97 9.20
N ILE A 54 12.14 5.24 8.08
CA ILE A 54 12.74 3.92 7.99
C ILE A 54 13.54 3.84 6.69
N MET A 55 14.78 3.35 6.78
CA MET A 55 15.76 3.51 5.70
C MET A 55 15.85 5.00 5.28
N ASP A 56 15.72 5.30 3.99
CA ASP A 56 15.78 6.66 3.44
C ASP A 56 14.40 7.27 3.15
N TYR A 57 13.32 6.78 3.78
CA TYR A 57 11.97 7.29 3.53
C TYR A 57 11.09 7.41 4.78
N GLU A 58 9.99 8.16 4.65
CA GLU A 58 8.98 8.30 5.68
C GLU A 58 7.77 7.38 5.41
N VAL A 59 7.21 6.81 6.48
CA VAL A 59 6.02 5.97 6.46
C VAL A 59 5.10 6.38 7.61
N SER A 60 3.79 6.44 7.34
CA SER A 60 2.78 6.70 8.35
C SER A 60 2.16 5.37 8.79
N LEU A 61 2.19 5.08 10.08
CA LEU A 61 1.47 3.94 10.67
C LEU A 61 0.38 4.46 11.60
N ARG A 62 -0.78 3.80 11.60
CA ARG A 62 -1.77 4.06 12.66
C ARG A 62 -1.19 3.67 14.02
N ARG A 63 -1.64 4.34 15.07
CA ARG A 63 -1.21 4.04 16.44
C ARG A 63 -1.49 2.58 16.81
N SER A 64 -2.64 2.04 16.40
CA SER A 64 -3.02 0.63 16.60
C SER A 64 -2.05 -0.35 15.93
N GLU A 65 -1.45 0.03 14.82
CA GLU A 65 -0.46 -0.75 14.08
C GLU A 65 0.93 -0.63 14.73
N ALA A 66 1.31 0.58 15.15
CA ALA A 66 2.61 0.82 15.81
C ALA A 66 2.72 0.13 17.19
N VAL A 67 1.61 -0.14 17.88
CA VAL A 67 1.60 -0.91 19.14
C VAL A 67 2.07 -2.37 18.91
N LEU A 68 1.93 -2.89 17.69
CA LEU A 68 2.29 -4.27 17.35
C LEU A 68 3.79 -4.43 17.05
N VAL A 69 4.55 -3.35 16.92
CA VAL A 69 5.99 -3.40 16.62
C VAL A 69 6.79 -3.15 17.89
N GLU A 70 7.69 -4.07 18.22
CA GLU A 70 8.64 -3.94 19.33
C GLU A 70 9.95 -3.35 18.85
N ILE A 71 10.49 -2.45 19.68
CA ILE A 71 11.75 -1.78 19.44
C ILE A 71 12.63 -1.78 20.70
N SER A 72 13.94 -1.60 20.49
CA SER A 72 14.92 -1.30 21.52
C SER A 72 15.82 -0.14 21.09
N TYR A 73 16.26 0.70 22.03
CA TYR A 73 17.30 1.70 21.77
C TYR A 73 18.67 1.06 21.52
N LEU A 74 18.89 -0.15 22.05
CA LEU A 74 20.16 -0.86 21.95
C LEU A 74 20.10 -1.86 20.79
N LYS A 75 21.04 -1.73 19.85
CA LYS A 75 21.13 -2.64 18.70
C LYS A 75 21.43 -4.08 19.12
N GLU A 76 22.14 -4.28 20.23
CA GLU A 76 22.51 -5.60 20.76
C GLU A 76 21.30 -6.45 21.16
N ASP A 77 20.18 -5.83 21.56
CA ASP A 77 18.94 -6.55 21.90
C ASP A 77 18.31 -7.22 20.68
N THR A 78 18.71 -6.83 19.47
CA THR A 78 18.27 -7.49 18.23
C THR A 78 18.94 -8.84 18.02
N LEU A 79 20.05 -9.14 18.71
CA LEU A 79 20.85 -10.36 18.57
C LEU A 79 20.49 -11.46 19.58
N ARG A 80 19.61 -11.18 20.55
CA ARG A 80 19.17 -12.20 21.52
C ARG A 80 18.36 -13.29 20.81
N SER A 81 18.90 -14.51 20.83
CA SER A 81 18.36 -15.71 20.18
C SER A 81 16.94 -16.02 20.64
N GLU A 82 16.12 -16.49 19.70
CA GLU A 82 14.88 -17.21 19.99
C GLU A 82 15.26 -18.55 20.64
N SER A 83 15.20 -18.66 21.97
CA SER A 83 15.42 -19.94 22.67
C SER A 83 14.33 -20.27 23.68
N ASP A 84 13.10 -19.80 23.47
CA ASP A 84 11.92 -20.26 24.19
C ASP A 84 10.65 -20.07 23.33
N LEU A 85 10.34 -21.05 22.49
CA LEU A 85 8.99 -21.30 22.00
C LEU A 85 8.71 -22.80 22.11
N PRO A 86 7.58 -23.22 22.71
CA PRO A 86 7.07 -24.56 22.48
C PRO A 86 6.63 -24.68 21.01
N GLU A 87 6.92 -25.82 20.39
CA GLU A 87 6.33 -26.20 19.10
C GLU A 87 4.80 -26.26 19.27
N ASP A 88 4.08 -25.32 18.63
CA ASP A 88 2.63 -25.43 18.47
C ASP A 88 2.33 -26.03 17.09
N ASP A 89 2.08 -27.33 17.12
CA ASP A 89 1.82 -28.22 16.00
C ASP A 89 0.36 -28.11 15.52
N ASN A 90 -0.15 -26.88 15.38
CA ASN A 90 -1.49 -26.61 14.87
C ASN A 90 -1.46 -25.63 13.70
N LYS A 91 -1.17 -26.18 12.52
CA LYS A 91 -1.48 -25.56 11.23
C LYS A 91 -3.01 -25.60 11.05
N PRO A 92 -3.75 -24.48 11.08
CA PRO A 92 -5.13 -24.51 10.63
C PRO A 92 -5.11 -24.80 9.12
N PRO A 93 -6.01 -25.65 8.60
CA PRO A 93 -6.11 -25.81 7.16
C PRO A 93 -6.49 -24.46 6.54
N LEU A 94 -5.99 -24.24 5.31
CA LEU A 94 -6.51 -23.16 4.46
C LEU A 94 -8.04 -23.25 4.45
N PRO A 95 -8.78 -22.14 4.52
CA PRO A 95 -10.23 -22.20 4.34
C PRO A 95 -10.50 -22.75 2.95
N ASP A 96 -11.19 -23.89 2.90
CA ASP A 96 -11.80 -24.43 1.70
C ASP A 96 -12.88 -23.45 1.24
N VAL A 97 -12.58 -22.69 0.19
CA VAL A 97 -13.52 -21.69 -0.35
C VAL A 97 -14.43 -22.38 -1.36
N SER A 98 -15.13 -23.43 -0.93
CA SER A 98 -16.28 -24.00 -1.64
C SER A 98 -17.58 -23.35 -1.16
N HIS A 99 -17.74 -22.06 -1.45
CA HIS A 99 -19.07 -21.44 -1.43
C HIS A 99 -19.26 -20.63 -2.71
N ALA A 100 -19.90 -21.30 -3.67
CA ALA A 100 -20.50 -20.68 -4.83
C ALA A 100 -21.59 -19.69 -4.38
N THR A 101 -21.45 -18.43 -4.76
CA THR A 101 -22.55 -17.46 -4.87
C THR A 101 -22.32 -16.58 -6.10
N PRO A 102 -23.39 -16.04 -6.69
CA PRO A 102 -23.64 -16.20 -8.12
C PRO A 102 -22.77 -15.28 -8.96
N ARG A 103 -22.32 -15.81 -10.11
CA ARG A 103 -21.76 -15.06 -11.23
C ARG A 103 -22.75 -13.96 -11.63
N HIS A 104 -22.62 -12.78 -11.04
CA HIS A 104 -23.14 -11.57 -11.66
C HIS A 104 -22.26 -11.38 -12.89
N ALA A 105 -22.84 -11.63 -14.06
CA ALA A 105 -22.22 -11.32 -15.32
C ALA A 105 -21.92 -9.83 -15.31
N VAL A 106 -20.65 -9.48 -15.08
CA VAL A 106 -20.15 -8.12 -15.26
C VAL A 106 -20.50 -7.76 -16.71
N PRO A 107 -21.32 -6.73 -16.97
CA PRO A 107 -21.68 -6.38 -18.32
C PRO A 107 -20.38 -6.09 -19.08
N LEU A 108 -20.16 -6.83 -20.17
CA LEU A 108 -19.08 -6.55 -21.11
C LEU A 108 -19.25 -5.09 -21.55
N ARG A 109 -18.31 -4.25 -21.15
CA ARG A 109 -18.29 -2.82 -21.45
C ARG A 109 -18.43 -2.68 -22.97
N LYS A 110 -19.52 -2.04 -23.45
CA LYS A 110 -19.63 -1.61 -24.86
C LYS A 110 -18.65 -0.46 -25.05
N THR A 111 -17.40 -0.75 -25.35
CA THR A 111 -16.38 0.27 -25.59
C THR A 111 -16.50 0.78 -27.03
N ASP A 112 -16.44 2.10 -27.18
CA ASP A 112 -16.02 2.69 -28.43
C ASP A 112 -14.62 2.12 -28.75
N PRO A 113 -14.38 1.50 -29.92
CA PRO A 113 -13.11 0.86 -30.25
C PRO A 113 -11.91 1.82 -30.23
N LYS A 114 -12.15 3.13 -30.17
CA LYS A 114 -11.11 4.15 -30.07
C LYS A 114 -10.90 4.68 -28.64
N THR A 115 -11.59 4.14 -27.64
CA THR A 115 -11.38 4.49 -26.24
C THR A 115 -10.53 3.44 -25.53
N ILE A 116 -9.42 3.87 -24.93
CA ILE A 116 -8.49 3.02 -24.17
C ILE A 116 -8.55 3.45 -22.71
N HIS A 117 -8.89 2.52 -21.82
CA HIS A 117 -8.92 2.72 -20.38
C HIS A 117 -7.55 2.42 -19.78
N VAL A 118 -6.97 3.42 -19.12
CA VAL A 118 -5.64 3.36 -18.53
C VAL A 118 -5.74 3.58 -17.03
N ALA A 119 -5.25 2.63 -16.24
CA ALA A 119 -5.11 2.78 -14.79
C ALA A 119 -3.65 3.11 -14.42
N LEU A 120 -3.44 4.16 -13.65
CA LEU A 120 -2.15 4.48 -13.06
C LEU A 120 -2.06 3.86 -11.67
N VAL A 121 -1.09 2.96 -11.48
CA VAL A 121 -0.74 2.36 -10.18
C VAL A 121 0.68 2.74 -9.79
N GLY A 122 1.01 2.61 -8.51
CA GLY A 122 2.33 2.95 -8.00
C GLY A 122 2.29 3.26 -6.51
N ASN A 123 3.46 3.28 -5.88
CA ASN A 123 3.58 3.63 -4.47
C ASN A 123 3.14 5.08 -4.21
N PRO A 124 2.73 5.39 -2.96
CA PRO A 124 2.60 6.77 -2.52
C PRO A 124 3.88 7.57 -2.82
N ASN A 125 3.69 8.79 -3.33
CA ASN A 125 4.75 9.72 -3.72
C ASN A 125 5.66 9.27 -4.88
N ALA A 126 5.27 8.27 -5.68
CA ALA A 126 6.05 7.84 -6.85
C ALA A 126 5.99 8.81 -8.06
N GLY A 127 5.27 9.94 -7.97
CA GLY A 127 5.09 10.89 -9.08
C GLY A 127 3.88 10.60 -9.98
N LYS A 128 3.01 9.69 -9.55
CA LYS A 128 1.85 9.21 -10.31
C LYS A 128 0.85 10.32 -10.68
N THR A 129 0.47 11.15 -9.72
CA THR A 129 -0.39 12.32 -9.95
C THR A 129 0.28 13.38 -10.83
N SER A 130 1.62 13.49 -10.81
CA SER A 130 2.35 14.38 -11.71
C SER A 130 2.23 13.91 -13.17
N ILE A 131 2.42 12.62 -13.43
CA ILE A 131 2.22 12.03 -14.76
C ILE A 131 0.77 12.17 -15.21
N PHE A 132 -0.18 11.91 -14.30
CA PHE A 132 -1.60 12.08 -14.56
C PHE A 132 -1.93 13.50 -15.03
N ASN A 133 -1.49 14.52 -14.29
CA ASN A 133 -1.77 15.93 -14.61
C ASN A 133 -1.16 16.35 -15.96
N LEU A 134 0.06 15.89 -16.25
CA LEU A 134 0.71 16.13 -17.55
C LEU A 134 -0.08 15.51 -18.70
N ALA A 135 -0.61 14.30 -18.50
CA ALA A 135 -1.37 13.58 -19.52
C ALA A 135 -2.80 14.12 -19.69
N SER A 136 -3.48 14.49 -18.60
CA SER A 136 -4.87 15.00 -18.62
C SER A 136 -4.96 16.50 -18.90
N GLY A 137 -3.83 17.22 -18.93
CA GLY A 137 -3.80 18.67 -19.09
C GLY A 137 -4.53 19.39 -17.95
N SER A 138 -4.46 18.85 -16.73
CA SER A 138 -5.14 19.34 -15.52
C SER A 138 -6.68 19.35 -15.58
N HIS A 139 -7.29 18.66 -16.55
CA HIS A 139 -8.73 18.45 -16.59
C HIS A 139 -9.07 17.19 -15.80
N GLU A 140 -9.11 17.33 -14.46
CA GLU A 140 -9.42 16.24 -13.56
C GLU A 140 -10.86 16.32 -13.03
N HIS A 141 -11.50 15.17 -12.88
CA HIS A 141 -12.71 15.01 -12.10
C HIS A 141 -12.37 14.20 -10.85
N VAL A 142 -12.66 14.74 -9.67
CA VAL A 142 -12.46 14.06 -8.39
C VAL A 142 -13.80 13.47 -7.94
N GLY A 143 -13.82 12.15 -7.73
CA GLY A 143 -15.00 11.43 -7.24
C GLY A 143 -14.67 10.56 -6.02
N ASN A 144 -15.70 10.23 -5.23
CA ASN A 144 -15.61 9.25 -4.14
C ASN A 144 -16.13 7.91 -4.62
N TYR A 145 -15.38 6.84 -4.36
CA TYR A 145 -15.83 5.49 -4.71
C TYR A 145 -16.52 4.78 -3.53
N GLY A 146 -17.74 4.29 -3.75
CA GLY A 146 -18.33 3.18 -2.98
C GLY A 146 -18.34 3.29 -1.46
N GLY A 147 -18.56 4.47 -0.88
CA GLY A 147 -18.68 4.64 0.57
C GLY A 147 -17.36 4.65 1.36
N VAL A 148 -16.22 4.68 0.66
CA VAL A 148 -14.91 4.95 1.26
C VAL A 148 -14.41 6.33 0.81
N THR A 149 -13.70 7.03 1.70
CA THR A 149 -13.06 8.34 1.44
C THR A 149 -11.78 8.14 0.65
N VAL A 150 -11.90 7.53 -0.52
CA VAL A 150 -10.79 7.28 -1.44
C VAL A 150 -11.05 8.13 -2.68
N ASP A 151 -10.28 9.21 -2.80
CA ASP A 151 -10.37 10.13 -3.92
C ASP A 151 -9.88 9.45 -5.20
N LEU A 152 -10.75 9.39 -6.20
CA LEU A 152 -10.40 8.96 -7.55
C LEU A 152 -10.24 10.19 -8.43
N LYS A 153 -9.14 10.27 -9.19
CA LYS A 153 -8.98 11.29 -10.24
C LYS A 153 -9.14 10.67 -11.61
N GLU A 154 -10.11 11.18 -12.36
CA GLU A 154 -10.34 10.78 -13.74
C GLU A 154 -9.93 11.90 -14.69
N GLY A 155 -9.26 11.53 -15.78
CA GLY A 155 -8.78 12.44 -16.80
C GLY A 155 -8.93 11.84 -18.19
N THR A 156 -8.94 12.68 -19.22
CA THR A 156 -9.03 12.22 -20.61
C THR A 156 -7.95 12.87 -21.45
N LEU A 157 -7.28 12.08 -22.30
CA LEU A 157 -6.32 12.55 -23.28
C LEU A 157 -6.73 12.08 -24.68
N LYS A 158 -6.52 12.90 -25.71
CA LYS A 158 -6.74 12.49 -27.10
C LYS A 158 -5.41 12.44 -27.83
N HIS A 159 -5.10 11.32 -28.47
CA HIS A 159 -3.88 11.17 -29.24
C HIS A 159 -4.08 10.25 -30.44
N LYS A 160 -3.66 10.71 -31.64
CA LYS A 160 -3.75 9.95 -32.90
C LYS A 160 -5.13 9.33 -33.17
N GLY A 161 -6.20 10.06 -32.83
CA GLY A 161 -7.58 9.61 -33.03
C GLY A 161 -8.10 8.65 -31.96
N TYR A 162 -7.31 8.29 -30.95
CA TYR A 162 -7.74 7.55 -29.77
C TYR A 162 -8.05 8.49 -28.61
N THR A 163 -8.99 8.08 -27.77
CA THR A 163 -9.31 8.72 -26.50
C THR A 163 -8.81 7.82 -25.37
N PHE A 164 -7.88 8.31 -24.57
CA PHE A 164 -7.38 7.61 -23.39
C PHE A 164 -8.13 8.14 -22.17
N ARG A 165 -8.81 7.25 -21.45
CA ARG A 165 -9.40 7.54 -20.15
C ARG A 165 -8.42 7.11 -19.07
N LEU A 166 -7.82 8.09 -18.39
CA LEU A 166 -6.84 7.86 -17.35
C LEU A 166 -7.52 7.90 -15.99
N ILE A 167 -7.15 6.95 -15.14
CA ILE A 167 -7.63 6.88 -13.76
C ILE A 167 -6.40 6.81 -12.85
N ASP A 168 -6.21 7.83 -12.02
CA ASP A 168 -5.18 7.85 -10.99
C ASP A 168 -5.70 7.09 -9.77
N LEU A 169 -5.20 5.87 -9.57
CA LEU A 169 -5.58 5.06 -8.41
C LEU A 169 -4.81 5.53 -7.16
N PRO A 170 -5.33 5.26 -5.95
CA PRO A 170 -4.59 5.52 -4.72
C PRO A 170 -3.20 4.90 -4.74
N GLY A 171 -2.26 5.58 -4.09
CA GLY A 171 -0.92 5.03 -3.91
C GLY A 171 -0.98 3.75 -3.09
N THR A 172 -0.44 2.66 -3.62
CA THR A 172 -0.44 1.35 -2.95
C THR A 172 0.97 0.77 -2.90
N TYR A 173 1.28 0.06 -1.82
CA TYR A 173 2.51 -0.73 -1.71
C TYR A 173 2.33 -2.18 -2.18
N SER A 174 1.09 -2.68 -2.20
CA SER A 174 0.79 -4.07 -2.53
C SER A 174 -0.65 -4.24 -3.05
N LEU A 175 -0.87 -5.24 -3.92
CA LEU A 175 -2.21 -5.66 -4.33
C LEU A 175 -2.81 -6.74 -3.41
N SER A 176 -2.15 -7.01 -2.28
CA SER A 176 -2.60 -7.96 -1.28
C SER A 176 -3.88 -7.54 -0.55
N ALA A 177 -4.30 -6.28 -0.72
CA ALA A 177 -5.61 -5.74 -0.32
C ALA A 177 -5.83 -5.70 1.20
N TYR A 178 -4.89 -5.09 1.93
CA TYR A 178 -4.91 -5.00 3.39
C TYR A 178 -5.28 -3.62 3.92
N SER A 179 -5.14 -2.57 3.12
CA SER A 179 -5.75 -1.25 3.40
C SER A 179 -6.99 -1.01 2.54
N PRO A 180 -7.89 -0.10 2.93
CA PRO A 180 -9.01 0.32 2.08
C PRO A 180 -8.57 0.77 0.68
N GLU A 181 -7.43 1.46 0.60
CA GLU A 181 -6.82 1.90 -0.65
C GLU A 181 -6.32 0.71 -1.48
N GLU A 182 -5.63 -0.25 -0.86
CA GLU A 182 -5.16 -1.47 -1.55
C GLU A 182 -6.32 -2.35 -2.03
N LEU A 183 -7.34 -2.52 -1.19
CA LEU A 183 -8.60 -3.21 -1.53
C LEU A 183 -9.27 -2.54 -2.72
N TYR A 184 -9.32 -1.21 -2.71
CA TYR A 184 -9.90 -0.45 -3.80
C TYR A 184 -9.13 -0.62 -5.10
N VAL A 185 -7.80 -0.44 -5.08
CA VAL A 185 -6.93 -0.63 -6.26
C VAL A 185 -7.12 -2.02 -6.85
N ARG A 186 -7.10 -3.06 -6.00
CA ARG A 186 -7.33 -4.44 -6.43
C ARG A 186 -8.71 -4.61 -7.05
N LYS A 187 -9.77 -4.19 -6.35
CA LYS A 187 -11.15 -4.30 -6.82
C LYS A 187 -11.33 -3.62 -8.17
N TYR A 188 -10.83 -2.39 -8.29
CA TYR A 188 -10.87 -1.63 -9.54
C TYR A 188 -10.21 -2.40 -10.69
N ILE A 189 -8.98 -2.90 -10.50
CA ILE A 189 -8.27 -3.65 -11.54
C ILE A 189 -9.06 -4.90 -11.98
N PHE A 190 -9.62 -5.65 -11.03
CA PHE A 190 -10.34 -6.90 -11.33
C PHE A 190 -11.75 -6.68 -11.93
N GLU A 191 -12.46 -5.66 -11.48
CA GLU A 191 -13.85 -5.40 -11.89
C GLU A 191 -13.93 -4.50 -13.13
N GLU A 192 -13.21 -3.37 -13.13
CA GLU A 192 -13.25 -2.39 -14.22
C GLU A 192 -12.37 -2.78 -15.42
N LYS A 193 -11.44 -3.73 -15.21
CA LYS A 193 -10.57 -4.33 -16.24
C LYS A 193 -10.01 -3.30 -17.22
N PRO A 194 -9.12 -2.39 -16.74
CA PRO A 194 -8.49 -1.42 -17.62
C PRO A 194 -7.73 -2.13 -18.75
N ASP A 195 -7.74 -1.52 -19.94
CA ASP A 195 -7.02 -2.04 -21.11
C ASP A 195 -5.50 -2.00 -20.89
N VAL A 196 -5.03 -1.00 -20.15
CA VAL A 196 -3.62 -0.79 -19.83
C VAL A 196 -3.45 -0.41 -18.36
N ILE A 197 -2.47 -1.00 -17.70
CA ILE A 197 -2.00 -0.57 -16.39
C ILE A 197 -0.60 0.05 -16.56
N ILE A 198 -0.42 1.27 -16.09
CA ILE A 198 0.88 1.93 -16.02
C ILE A 198 1.31 1.94 -14.56
N ASN A 199 2.36 1.17 -14.26
CA ASN A 199 3.00 1.19 -12.95
C ASN A 199 4.08 2.28 -12.90
N VAL A 200 3.86 3.29 -12.05
CA VAL A 200 4.78 4.41 -11.86
C VAL A 200 5.73 4.08 -10.72
N VAL A 201 7.02 4.01 -11.06
CA VAL A 201 8.12 3.63 -10.16
C VAL A 201 9.05 4.82 -9.97
N SER A 202 9.32 5.19 -8.72
CA SER A 202 10.32 6.23 -8.43
C SER A 202 11.74 5.69 -8.56
N ALA A 203 12.57 6.35 -9.36
CA ALA A 203 13.99 6.04 -9.52
C ALA A 203 14.79 6.21 -8.21
N SER A 204 14.34 7.05 -7.28
CA SER A 204 14.99 7.21 -5.97
C SER A 204 14.66 6.11 -4.96
N ALA A 205 13.70 5.23 -5.26
CA ALA A 205 13.21 4.21 -4.33
C ALA A 205 12.86 2.89 -5.05
N VAL A 206 13.67 2.50 -6.04
CA VAL A 206 13.38 1.38 -6.97
C VAL A 206 13.09 0.09 -6.22
N GLU A 207 13.93 -0.31 -5.26
CA GLU A 207 13.79 -1.57 -4.51
C GLU A 207 12.38 -1.73 -3.92
N ARG A 208 11.90 -0.72 -3.18
CA ARG A 208 10.55 -0.71 -2.60
C ARG A 208 9.46 -0.69 -3.68
N ASN A 209 9.67 0.06 -4.77
CA ASN A 209 8.63 0.24 -5.79
C ASN A 209 8.44 -1.02 -6.65
N LEU A 210 9.50 -1.83 -6.81
CA LEU A 210 9.43 -3.06 -7.58
C LEU A 210 8.61 -4.16 -6.90
N TYR A 211 8.38 -4.12 -5.59
CA TYR A 211 7.47 -5.06 -4.90
C TYR A 211 6.04 -5.03 -5.45
N LEU A 212 5.55 -3.86 -5.90
CA LEU A 212 4.21 -3.76 -6.53
C LEU A 212 4.20 -4.31 -7.96
N THR A 213 5.37 -4.44 -8.60
CA THR A 213 5.50 -4.83 -10.00
C THR A 213 5.40 -6.35 -10.20
N THR A 214 5.64 -7.12 -9.14
CA THR A 214 5.69 -8.59 -9.13
C THR A 214 4.36 -9.21 -8.76
#